data_AF-A0A955BCT9-F1
#
_entry.id   AF-A0A955BCT9-F1
#
_cell.length_a   1.000
_cell.length_b   1.000
_cell.length_c   1.000
_cell.angle_alpha   90.00
_cell.angle_beta   90.00
_cell.angle_gamma   90.00
#
_symmetry.space_group_name_H-M   'P 1'
#
loop_
_entity.id
_entity.type
_entity.pdbx_description
1 polymer ?
#
loop_
_entity_poly.entity_id
_entity_poly.type
_entity_poly.pdbx_seq_one_letter_code
_entity_poly.pdbx_strand_id
1 'polypeptide(L)'
;GAIDEELRAKLFALLRESYERDRDVPPSRRVEPLRPPHPNAKVRSESAVSNEEPSAATPKDVSPPKRIETEVPVDAQIIEEVPAPPFVHPLDASEPVAPRGPTRPQQRRRAFADVLQAFMQARNIRWGELVSGLLIVGCSVALVISLRREIDSLSEKFIYLPALLFMLATAAIHGAGNYTLRKWNLQATSRGVLIIATLLIPINFLAAIIVTGPKSQQLPAFHPLYLAAVAIGVLAFGAMAYFAGQALMRKGSWRLWIGVMGTSVGQLLINRLAGQGTTALAASLLVSVPLVAYLIATISQLQVATRRGRIGMTLATDTLLVLGITSFALATPIGLLLSKAESLHMALASLSTPLSLPAVIILATGLALHQRVSSSRLSALRTVGTALALTGGVLMLTAVVLAWPEPPLLITVG
;
A
#
# COMPACT_ATOMS: atom_id res chain seq x y z
N GLY A 1 48.68 1.33 12.07
CA GLY A 1 49.82 0.39 12.14
C GLY A 1 49.50 -0.70 13.14
N ALA A 2 50.51 -1.34 13.73
CA ALA A 2 50.32 -2.54 14.58
C ALA A 2 49.35 -2.37 15.78
N ILE A 3 49.38 -1.21 16.47
CA ILE A 3 48.56 -0.94 17.68
C ILE A 3 47.06 -1.12 17.41
N ASP A 4 46.61 -0.82 16.19
CA ASP A 4 45.21 -0.84 15.79
C ASP A 4 44.68 -2.28 15.57
N GLU A 5 45.55 -3.22 15.15
CA GLU A 5 45.21 -4.64 15.06
C GLU A 5 45.09 -5.30 16.44
N GLU A 6 45.98 -4.97 17.38
CA GLU A 6 45.92 -5.52 18.74
C GLU A 6 44.64 -5.07 19.47
N LEU A 7 44.28 -3.79 19.35
CA LEU A 7 43.04 -3.26 19.91
C LEU A 7 41.81 -3.95 19.30
N ARG A 8 41.81 -4.16 17.98
CA ARG A 8 40.74 -4.82 17.24
C ARG A 8 40.62 -6.31 17.59
N ALA A 9 41.75 -7.01 17.79
CA ALA A 9 41.77 -8.40 18.25
C ALA A 9 41.19 -8.53 19.67
N LYS A 10 41.58 -7.64 20.59
CA LYS A 10 41.01 -7.59 21.96
C LYS A 10 39.51 -7.30 21.95
N LEU A 11 39.05 -6.39 21.08
CA LEU A 11 37.62 -6.09 20.93
C LEU A 11 36.82 -7.31 20.45
N PHE A 12 37.34 -8.06 19.45
CA PHE A 12 36.70 -9.28 18.98
C PHE A 12 36.71 -10.43 20.01
N ALA A 13 37.77 -10.54 20.83
CA ALA A 13 37.81 -11.50 21.94
C ALA A 13 36.70 -11.21 22.97
N LEU A 14 36.57 -9.95 23.42
CA LEU A 14 35.53 -9.53 24.38
C LEU A 14 34.11 -9.71 23.82
N LEU A 15 33.89 -9.39 22.54
CA LEU A 15 32.60 -9.62 21.88
C LEU A 15 32.25 -11.11 21.79
N ARG A 16 33.24 -11.98 21.57
CA ARG A 16 33.04 -13.43 21.53
C ARG A 16 32.70 -13.99 22.92
N GLU A 17 33.46 -13.60 23.94
CA GLU A 17 33.20 -14.02 25.31
C GLU A 17 31.80 -13.59 25.79
N SER A 18 31.40 -12.35 25.47
CA SER A 18 30.05 -11.85 25.78
C SER A 18 28.94 -12.62 25.02
N TYR A 19 29.20 -13.10 23.80
CA TYR A 19 28.23 -13.87 23.02
C TYR A 19 28.09 -15.31 23.52
N GLU A 20 29.20 -15.95 23.89
CA GLU A 20 29.18 -17.31 24.44
C GLU A 20 28.57 -17.30 25.86
N ARG A 21 28.84 -16.27 26.68
CA ARG A 21 28.20 -16.07 28.00
C ARG A 21 26.67 -15.90 27.96
N ASP A 22 26.11 -15.26 26.92
CA ASP A 22 24.65 -15.09 26.75
C ASP A 22 23.96 -16.30 26.09
N ARG A 23 24.75 -17.28 25.60
CA ARG A 23 24.26 -18.49 24.94
C ARG A 23 23.83 -19.58 25.92
N ASP A 24 24.52 -19.69 27.06
CA ASP A 24 24.29 -20.75 28.05
C ASP A 24 23.26 -20.37 29.12
N VAL A 25 22.63 -19.19 29.02
CA VAL A 25 21.53 -18.77 29.91
C VAL A 25 20.22 -19.43 29.46
N PRO A 26 19.63 -20.35 30.25
CA PRO A 26 18.37 -20.98 29.87
C PRO A 26 17.22 -19.97 29.81
N PRO A 27 16.24 -20.13 28.90
CA PRO A 27 15.23 -19.11 28.60
C PRO A 27 14.31 -18.75 29.77
N SER A 28 14.28 -19.56 30.83
CA SER A 28 13.54 -19.30 32.09
C SER A 28 14.18 -18.27 33.01
N ARG A 29 15.39 -17.76 32.72
CA ARG A 29 16.11 -16.78 33.57
C ARG A 29 16.43 -15.44 32.92
N ARG A 30 15.81 -15.10 31.78
CA ARG A 30 15.91 -13.74 31.20
C ARG A 30 15.09 -12.75 32.03
N VAL A 31 15.78 -12.05 32.94
CA VAL A 31 15.22 -10.94 33.72
C VAL A 31 14.77 -9.83 32.76
N GLU A 32 13.52 -9.41 32.86
CA GLU A 32 12.98 -8.32 32.05
C GLU A 32 13.60 -6.98 32.51
N PRO A 33 14.18 -6.16 31.62
CA PRO A 33 14.77 -4.88 32.01
C PRO A 33 13.71 -3.96 32.65
N LEU A 34 13.97 -3.48 33.87
CA LEU A 34 13.04 -2.59 34.57
C LEU A 34 12.76 -1.34 33.72
N ARG A 35 11.49 -1.04 33.50
CA ARG A 35 11.08 0.26 32.96
C ARG A 35 11.37 1.35 34.00
N PRO A 36 11.94 2.50 33.61
CA PRO A 36 11.96 3.67 34.48
C PRO A 36 10.51 4.15 34.74
N PRO A 37 10.17 4.51 35.99
CA PRO A 37 8.82 5.00 36.32
C PRO A 37 8.59 6.42 35.79
N HIS A 38 7.34 6.76 35.49
CA HIS A 38 6.94 8.13 35.14
C HIS A 38 6.97 9.04 36.38
N PRO A 39 7.58 10.24 36.32
CA PRO A 39 7.55 11.20 37.42
C PRO A 39 6.26 12.03 37.38
N ASN A 40 5.32 11.78 38.29
CA ASN A 40 4.30 12.78 38.68
C ASN A 40 3.59 12.42 39.99
N ALA A 41 4.14 12.87 41.12
CA ALA A 41 3.44 12.96 42.40
C ALA A 41 4.05 14.11 43.24
N LYS A 42 3.22 15.04 43.73
CA LYS A 42 3.65 16.11 44.65
C LYS A 42 3.54 15.65 46.10
N VAL A 43 4.60 15.80 46.87
CA VAL A 43 4.59 15.87 48.36
C VAL A 43 5.49 17.05 48.78
N ARG A 44 5.41 17.51 50.03
CA ARG A 44 5.71 18.89 50.47
C ARG A 44 6.48 18.93 51.80
N SER A 45 7.43 19.87 51.91
CA SER A 45 8.26 20.21 53.11
C SER A 45 9.19 19.05 53.55
N GLU A 46 10.41 19.23 54.07
CA GLU A 46 11.10 20.24 54.91
C GLU A 46 12.61 20.31 54.52
N SER A 47 13.54 21.14 55.03
CA SER A 47 13.59 22.50 55.64
C SER A 47 15.08 22.94 55.82
N ALA A 48 15.33 24.25 55.94
CA ALA A 48 16.47 24.93 56.59
C ALA A 48 17.86 25.15 55.89
N VAL A 49 18.52 26.25 56.34
CA VAL A 49 19.94 26.68 56.21
C VAL A 49 20.43 27.17 54.82
N SER A 50 21.18 28.29 54.66
CA SER A 50 21.21 29.63 55.32
C SER A 50 22.12 30.62 54.53
N ASN A 51 21.84 31.93 54.61
CA ASN A 51 22.72 33.08 54.28
C ASN A 51 23.21 33.21 52.80
N GLU A 52 23.62 34.36 52.24
CA GLU A 52 23.78 35.73 52.76
C GLU A 52 23.48 36.81 51.66
N GLU A 53 23.56 38.10 52.01
CA GLU A 53 23.16 39.30 51.22
C GLU A 53 24.35 39.94 50.44
N PRO A 54 24.34 41.17 49.81
CA PRO A 54 23.32 42.25 49.78
C PRO A 54 23.04 42.96 48.40
N SER A 55 22.11 43.94 48.45
CA SER A 55 22.02 45.15 47.58
C SER A 55 21.38 44.99 46.16
N ALA A 56 20.51 45.89 45.66
CA ALA A 56 20.28 47.31 46.00
C ALA A 56 18.84 47.83 45.72
N ALA A 57 18.54 49.04 46.24
CA ALA A 57 17.51 50.01 45.81
C ALA A 57 15.99 49.73 46.02
N THR A 58 15.50 50.16 47.19
CA THR A 58 14.11 50.62 47.47
C THR A 58 13.98 52.15 47.23
N PRO A 59 12.88 52.89 47.53
CA PRO A 59 11.49 52.52 47.93
C PRO A 59 10.35 53.24 47.16
N LYS A 60 9.08 52.83 47.41
CA LYS A 60 7.85 53.64 47.70
C LYS A 60 6.55 52.89 47.30
N ASP A 61 5.43 52.92 48.04
CA ASP A 61 5.19 53.33 49.44
C ASP A 61 3.81 52.82 49.95
N VAL A 62 3.59 52.84 51.28
CA VAL A 62 2.33 52.73 52.04
C VAL A 62 1.57 51.37 52.03
N SER A 63 1.04 50.99 53.20
CA SER A 63 0.14 49.84 53.43
C SER A 63 -1.00 50.20 54.43
N PRO A 64 -1.59 49.34 55.29
CA PRO A 64 -3.03 49.01 55.19
C PRO A 64 -3.88 49.44 56.43
N PRO A 65 -4.56 48.57 57.21
CA PRO A 65 -5.85 47.87 56.98
C PRO A 65 -7.00 48.29 57.95
N LYS A 66 -8.27 47.89 57.69
CA LYS A 66 -9.35 47.79 58.71
C LYS A 66 -10.59 46.99 58.23
N ARG A 67 -11.53 46.49 59.06
CA ARG A 67 -11.48 45.50 60.18
C ARG A 67 -12.93 45.13 60.65
N ILE A 68 -13.36 43.88 60.43
CA ILE A 68 -14.41 43.06 61.17
C ILE A 68 -15.86 43.66 61.24
N GLU A 69 -16.92 42.82 61.24
CA GLU A 69 -17.97 42.56 62.29
C GLU A 69 -19.35 42.51 61.51
N THR A 70 -20.41 41.68 61.70
CA THR A 70 -20.77 40.48 62.52
C THR A 70 -21.97 39.67 61.86
N GLU A 71 -22.52 38.62 62.53
CA GLU A 71 -23.87 37.91 62.50
C GLU A 71 -24.83 37.88 61.26
N VAL A 72 -25.55 36.82 60.80
CA VAL A 72 -26.24 35.59 61.38
C VAL A 72 -27.65 35.90 62.00
N PRO A 73 -28.77 35.10 61.94
CA PRO A 73 -29.11 33.80 61.28
C PRO A 73 -30.49 33.64 60.51
N VAL A 74 -30.61 32.58 59.68
CA VAL A 74 -31.63 31.48 59.54
C VAL A 74 -33.20 31.67 59.57
N ASP A 75 -33.86 30.98 58.61
CA ASP A 75 -35.26 30.41 58.46
C ASP A 75 -36.58 31.18 58.72
N ALA A 76 -37.51 31.02 57.76
CA ALA A 76 -38.84 30.39 57.97
C ALA A 76 -39.50 29.96 56.62
N GLN A 77 -40.34 28.91 56.62
CA GLN A 77 -41.20 28.51 55.49
C GLN A 77 -42.66 28.89 55.74
N ILE A 78 -43.42 29.22 54.69
CA ILE A 78 -44.90 29.29 54.71
C ILE A 78 -45.44 28.55 53.47
N ILE A 79 -46.53 27.81 53.68
CA ILE A 79 -47.31 27.12 52.64
C ILE A 79 -48.63 27.89 52.46
N GLU A 80 -49.10 28.05 51.23
CA GLU A 80 -50.43 28.62 50.94
C GLU A 80 -51.22 27.71 49.98
N GLU A 81 -52.55 27.80 50.05
CA GLU A 81 -53.48 26.71 49.72
C GLU A 81 -54.34 26.99 48.47
N VAL A 82 -54.91 25.95 47.85
CA VAL A 82 -55.56 26.02 46.52
C VAL A 82 -57.09 25.98 46.61
N PRO A 83 -57.82 26.99 46.08
CA PRO A 83 -59.25 26.91 45.77
C PRO A 83 -59.52 26.35 44.36
N ALA A 84 -60.71 25.81 44.16
CA ALA A 84 -61.15 25.09 42.95
C ALA A 84 -61.62 26.03 41.79
N PRO A 85 -61.77 25.53 40.53
CA PRO A 85 -61.92 26.38 39.36
C PRO A 85 -63.38 26.82 39.07
N PRO A 86 -63.58 27.94 38.36
CA PRO A 86 -64.89 28.31 37.81
C PRO A 86 -65.29 27.39 36.65
N PHE A 87 -66.54 26.94 36.64
CA PHE A 87 -67.16 26.26 35.50
C PHE A 87 -67.30 27.24 34.32
N VAL A 88 -66.86 26.83 33.13
CA VAL A 88 -67.20 27.48 31.85
C VAL A 88 -68.34 26.71 31.19
N HIS A 89 -69.30 27.43 30.60
CA HIS A 89 -70.57 26.86 30.14
C HIS A 89 -70.39 26.11 28.80
N PRO A 90 -71.05 24.95 28.56
CA PRO A 90 -70.86 24.13 27.35
C PRO A 90 -71.48 24.73 26.07
N LEU A 91 -71.58 26.06 25.96
CA LEU A 91 -72.07 26.80 24.80
C LEU A 91 -71.00 27.72 24.17
N ASP A 92 -69.85 27.95 24.82
CA ASP A 92 -68.68 28.63 24.22
C ASP A 92 -67.89 27.70 23.26
N ALA A 93 -68.55 26.66 22.75
CA ALA A 93 -67.99 25.65 21.86
C ALA A 93 -67.83 26.19 20.43
N SER A 94 -66.74 26.93 20.20
CA SER A 94 -66.25 27.20 18.84
C SER A 94 -65.98 25.88 18.09
N GLU A 95 -66.22 25.86 16.78
CA GLU A 95 -66.32 24.61 16.00
C GLU A 95 -65.08 23.71 16.06
N PRO A 96 -65.23 22.37 15.89
CA PRO A 96 -64.11 21.43 15.99
C PRO A 96 -63.07 21.64 14.89
N VAL A 97 -61.96 22.33 15.22
CA VAL A 97 -60.76 22.35 14.40
C VAL A 97 -60.24 20.92 14.30
N ALA A 98 -60.40 20.31 13.12
CA ALA A 98 -59.98 18.94 12.86
C ALA A 98 -58.51 18.74 13.29
N PRO A 99 -58.18 17.67 14.04
CA PRO A 99 -56.87 17.51 14.64
C PRO A 99 -55.81 17.42 13.55
N ARG A 100 -55.00 18.48 13.43
CA ARG A 100 -53.81 18.50 12.57
C ARG A 100 -52.86 17.42 13.10
N GLY A 101 -52.88 16.26 12.44
CA GLY A 101 -51.97 15.16 12.76
C GLY A 101 -50.51 15.67 12.77
N PRO A 102 -49.65 15.13 13.66
CA PRO A 102 -48.36 15.71 13.95
C PRO A 102 -47.57 15.92 12.66
N THR A 103 -47.26 17.19 12.36
CA THR A 103 -46.47 17.58 11.20
C THR A 103 -45.13 16.89 11.30
N ARG A 104 -44.98 15.76 10.60
CA ARG A 104 -43.69 15.08 10.44
C ARG A 104 -42.71 16.16 10.00
N PRO A 105 -41.61 16.43 10.74
CA PRO A 105 -40.69 17.47 10.34
C PRO A 105 -40.25 17.16 8.92
N GLN A 106 -40.49 18.08 7.99
CA GLN A 106 -40.05 17.88 6.61
C GLN A 106 -38.54 17.66 6.68
N GLN A 107 -38.13 16.42 6.38
CA GLN A 107 -36.74 16.03 6.42
C GLN A 107 -36.08 16.66 5.20
N ARG A 108 -35.80 17.97 5.31
CA ARG A 108 -35.28 18.85 4.26
C ARG A 108 -34.10 18.11 3.65
N ARG A 109 -34.30 17.62 2.42
CA ARG A 109 -33.30 16.81 1.71
C ARG A 109 -32.02 17.64 1.69
N ARG A 110 -31.04 17.27 2.52
CA ARG A 110 -29.80 18.04 2.70
C ARG A 110 -29.24 18.30 1.32
N ALA A 111 -29.08 19.56 0.96
CA ALA A 111 -28.58 19.87 -0.37
C ALA A 111 -27.19 19.26 -0.51
N PHE A 112 -26.83 18.81 -1.71
CA PHE A 112 -25.49 18.28 -1.93
C PHE A 112 -24.42 19.33 -1.57
N ALA A 113 -24.75 20.62 -1.73
CA ALA A 113 -24.02 21.77 -1.22
C ALA A 113 -23.84 21.77 0.32
N ASP A 114 -24.89 21.52 1.11
CA ASP A 114 -24.80 21.47 2.59
C ASP A 114 -23.83 20.37 3.05
N VAL A 115 -23.92 19.20 2.43
CA VAL A 115 -23.07 18.04 2.73
C VAL A 115 -21.62 18.33 2.34
N LEU A 116 -21.40 18.90 1.15
CA LEU A 116 -20.09 19.31 0.67
C LEU A 116 -19.48 20.41 1.57
N GLN A 117 -20.26 21.41 1.96
CA GLN A 117 -19.82 22.53 2.80
C GLN A 117 -19.47 22.10 4.23
N ALA A 118 -20.26 21.21 4.83
CA ALA A 118 -19.92 20.56 6.10
C ALA A 118 -18.63 19.73 5.99
N PHE A 119 -18.46 18.98 4.89
CA PHE A 119 -17.24 18.20 4.65
C PHE A 119 -16.01 19.09 4.43
N MET A 120 -16.16 20.26 3.78
CA MET A 120 -15.08 21.23 3.61
C MET A 120 -14.67 21.88 4.94
N GLN A 121 -15.63 22.34 5.75
CA GLN A 121 -15.33 22.87 7.09
C GLN A 121 -14.62 21.82 7.96
N ALA A 122 -15.07 20.57 7.93
CA ALA A 122 -14.45 19.46 8.66
C ALA A 122 -13.07 19.01 8.12
N ARG A 123 -12.64 19.49 6.94
CA ARG A 123 -11.37 19.10 6.29
C ARG A 123 -10.40 20.25 6.04
N ASN A 124 -10.81 21.51 6.27
CA ASN A 124 -10.01 22.73 6.06
C ASN A 124 -9.38 22.83 4.65
N ILE A 125 -10.08 22.30 3.63
CA ILE A 125 -9.59 22.31 2.25
C ILE A 125 -9.93 23.67 1.61
N ARG A 126 -8.91 24.41 1.19
CA ARG A 126 -9.08 25.66 0.44
C ARG A 126 -9.43 25.32 -1.01
N TRP A 127 -10.61 25.72 -1.50
CA TRP A 127 -11.01 25.53 -2.90
C TRP A 127 -9.92 25.98 -3.89
N GLY A 128 -9.29 27.13 -3.65
CA GLY A 128 -8.22 27.66 -4.50
C GLY A 128 -6.97 26.78 -4.60
N GLU A 129 -6.69 25.96 -3.58
CA GLU A 129 -5.58 24.98 -3.61
C GLU A 129 -5.94 23.76 -4.46
N LEU A 130 -7.17 23.27 -4.34
CA LEU A 130 -7.66 22.15 -5.17
C LEU A 130 -7.81 22.56 -6.64
N VAL A 131 -8.34 23.76 -6.90
CA VAL A 131 -8.49 24.33 -8.25
C VAL A 131 -7.13 24.64 -8.86
N SER A 132 -6.18 25.26 -8.13
CA SER A 132 -4.83 25.51 -8.68
C SER A 132 -4.05 24.21 -8.91
N GLY A 133 -4.14 23.22 -8.02
CA GLY A 133 -3.58 21.89 -8.24
C GLY A 133 -4.14 21.21 -9.50
N LEU A 134 -5.46 21.28 -9.71
CA LEU A 134 -6.11 20.77 -10.92
C LEU A 134 -5.67 21.53 -12.19
N LEU A 135 -5.49 22.85 -12.10
CA LEU A 135 -5.00 23.70 -13.21
C LEU A 135 -3.54 23.38 -13.56
N ILE A 136 -2.68 23.17 -12.57
CA ILE A 136 -1.29 22.74 -12.75
C ILE A 136 -1.24 21.36 -13.43
N VAL A 137 -2.06 20.40 -12.99
CA VAL A 137 -2.14 19.07 -13.61
C VAL A 137 -2.68 19.16 -15.05
N GLY A 138 -3.75 19.93 -15.29
CA GLY A 138 -4.31 20.13 -16.63
C GLY A 138 -3.33 20.79 -17.59
N CYS A 139 -2.62 21.84 -17.14
CA CYS A 139 -1.57 22.49 -17.91
C CYS A 139 -0.39 21.53 -18.20
N SER A 140 0.01 20.70 -17.22
CA SER A 140 1.06 19.70 -17.40
C SER A 140 0.67 18.65 -18.45
N VAL A 141 -0.59 18.19 -18.45
CA VAL A 141 -1.11 17.25 -19.45
C VAL A 141 -1.18 17.90 -20.84
N ALA A 142 -1.62 19.15 -20.95
CA ALA A 142 -1.63 19.88 -22.22
C ALA A 142 -0.21 20.07 -22.79
N LEU A 143 0.77 20.38 -21.93
CA LEU A 143 2.18 20.49 -22.30
C LEU A 143 2.73 19.14 -22.80
N VAL A 144 2.44 18.03 -22.10
CA VAL A 144 2.82 16.68 -22.52
C VAL A 144 2.19 16.31 -23.88
N ILE A 145 0.94 16.70 -24.14
CA ILE A 145 0.27 16.48 -25.45
C ILE A 145 0.91 17.33 -26.56
N SER A 146 1.35 18.56 -26.26
CA SER A 146 2.08 19.39 -27.21
C SER A 146 3.46 18.79 -27.53
N LEU A 147 4.25 18.51 -26.49
CA LEU A 147 5.59 17.90 -26.57
C LEU A 147 5.56 16.53 -27.25
N ARG A 148 4.44 15.80 -27.17
CA ARG A 148 4.28 14.50 -27.84
C ARG A 148 4.53 14.59 -29.35
N ARG A 149 4.11 15.67 -30.02
CA ARG A 149 4.33 15.89 -31.46
C ARG A 149 5.81 15.99 -31.81
N GLU A 150 6.60 16.67 -30.97
CA GLU A 150 8.05 16.75 -31.11
C GLU A 150 8.69 15.38 -30.85
N ILE A 151 8.30 14.70 -29.77
CA ILE A 151 8.76 13.34 -29.43
C ILE A 151 8.52 12.36 -30.58
N ASP A 152 7.34 12.40 -31.22
CA ASP A 152 7.03 11.54 -32.36
C ASP A 152 8.01 11.81 -33.52
N SER A 153 8.28 13.07 -33.87
CA SER A 153 9.27 13.43 -34.91
C SER A 153 10.72 13.04 -34.54
N LEU A 154 11.09 13.05 -33.26
CA LEU A 154 12.39 12.56 -32.80
C LEU A 154 12.43 11.01 -32.78
N SER A 155 11.29 10.32 -32.63
CA SER A 155 11.19 8.85 -32.63
C SER A 155 11.36 8.20 -34.02
N GLU A 156 11.28 9.00 -35.08
CA GLU A 156 11.70 8.60 -36.42
C GLU A 156 13.23 8.44 -36.49
N LYS A 157 13.97 9.37 -35.86
CA LYS A 157 15.44 9.39 -35.83
C LYS A 157 16.02 8.47 -34.76
N PHE A 158 15.39 8.39 -33.59
CA PHE A 158 15.88 7.63 -32.43
C PHE A 158 14.86 6.56 -32.00
N ILE A 159 15.00 5.36 -32.57
CA ILE A 159 14.10 4.20 -32.37
C ILE A 159 13.76 3.94 -30.88
N TYR A 160 14.75 4.03 -29.98
CA TYR A 160 14.59 3.70 -28.55
C TYR A 160 14.20 4.90 -27.65
N LEU A 161 14.05 6.11 -28.20
CA LEU A 161 13.78 7.33 -27.43
C LEU A 161 12.46 7.26 -26.61
N PRO A 162 11.33 6.74 -27.14
CA PRO A 162 10.12 6.60 -26.34
C PRO A 162 10.31 5.69 -25.12
N ALA A 163 11.01 4.55 -25.30
CA ALA A 163 11.30 3.62 -24.21
C ALA A 163 12.22 4.24 -23.14
N LEU A 164 13.21 5.06 -23.56
CA LEU A 164 14.06 5.83 -22.66
C LEU A 164 13.25 6.84 -21.83
N LEU A 165 12.30 7.56 -22.44
CA LEU A 165 11.43 8.51 -21.73
C LEU A 165 10.52 7.80 -20.70
N PHE A 166 9.91 6.66 -21.05
CA PHE A 166 9.13 5.86 -20.09
C PHE A 166 9.98 5.33 -18.93
N MET A 167 11.22 4.91 -19.21
CA MET A 167 12.18 4.49 -18.18
C MET A 167 12.58 5.65 -17.25
N LEU A 168 12.86 6.84 -17.80
CA LEU A 168 13.21 8.04 -17.03
C LEU A 168 12.05 8.54 -16.16
N ALA A 169 10.83 8.60 -16.70
CA ALA A 169 9.63 8.94 -15.92
C ALA A 169 9.40 7.94 -14.77
N THR A 170 9.58 6.65 -15.04
CA THR A 170 9.45 5.60 -14.02
C THR A 170 10.57 5.66 -12.97
N ALA A 171 11.79 6.01 -13.37
CA ALA A 171 12.90 6.25 -12.46
C ALA A 171 12.64 7.48 -11.56
N ALA A 172 12.03 8.55 -12.09
CA ALA A 172 11.62 9.70 -11.30
C ALA A 172 10.55 9.34 -10.25
N ILE A 173 9.55 8.53 -10.61
CA ILE A 173 8.51 8.06 -9.66
C ILE A 173 9.12 7.15 -8.58
N HIS A 174 10.00 6.21 -8.94
CA HIS A 174 10.75 5.39 -7.98
C HIS A 174 11.66 6.24 -7.07
N GLY A 175 12.30 7.27 -7.64
CA GLY A 175 13.13 8.23 -6.92
C GLY A 175 12.32 9.02 -5.89
N ALA A 176 11.19 9.61 -6.31
CA ALA A 176 10.28 10.34 -5.42
C ALA A 176 9.72 9.43 -4.31
N GLY A 177 9.31 8.20 -4.64
CA GLY A 177 8.86 7.20 -3.67
C GLY A 177 9.94 6.90 -2.61
N ASN A 178 11.16 6.57 -3.03
CA ASN A 178 12.27 6.28 -2.12
C ASN A 178 12.74 7.52 -1.33
N TYR A 179 12.74 8.70 -1.94
CA TYR A 179 13.14 9.96 -1.31
C TYR A 179 12.17 10.37 -0.19
N THR A 180 10.86 10.35 -0.49
CA THR A 180 9.82 10.64 0.51
C THR A 180 9.79 9.61 1.65
N LEU A 181 10.16 8.36 1.39
CA LEU A 181 10.36 7.36 2.46
C LEU A 181 11.53 7.74 3.37
N ARG A 182 12.71 7.99 2.78
CA ARG A 182 13.96 8.16 3.53
C ARG A 182 14.09 9.52 4.23
N LYS A 183 13.64 10.60 3.59
CA LYS A 183 13.82 11.98 4.08
C LYS A 183 12.60 12.53 4.81
N TRP A 184 11.38 12.13 4.43
CA TRP A 184 10.13 12.66 5.01
C TRP A 184 9.35 11.62 5.83
N ASN A 185 9.78 10.36 5.86
CA ASN A 185 9.18 9.25 6.64
C ASN A 185 7.66 9.07 6.40
N LEU A 186 7.16 9.45 5.21
CA LEU A 186 5.73 9.38 4.85
C LEU A 186 5.33 7.96 4.43
N GLN A 187 5.42 7.01 5.37
CA GLN A 187 5.38 5.57 5.08
C GLN A 187 4.14 5.12 4.28
N ALA A 188 2.94 5.62 4.60
CA ALA A 188 1.72 5.24 3.89
C ALA A 188 1.76 5.69 2.42
N THR A 189 1.94 7.00 2.18
CA THR A 189 1.93 7.60 0.84
C THR A 189 3.08 7.09 -0.02
N SER A 190 4.29 7.03 0.54
CA SER A 190 5.48 6.56 -0.17
C SER A 190 5.36 5.09 -0.59
N ARG A 191 4.86 4.20 0.29
CA ARG A 191 4.65 2.79 -0.06
C ARG A 191 3.59 2.64 -1.15
N GLY A 192 2.55 3.47 -1.15
CA GLY A 192 1.58 3.55 -2.26
C GLY A 192 2.24 3.92 -3.59
N VAL A 193 3.04 5.00 -3.61
CA VAL A 193 3.81 5.43 -4.79
C VAL A 193 4.76 4.32 -5.27
N LEU A 194 5.47 3.64 -4.37
CA LEU A 194 6.40 2.56 -4.73
C LEU A 194 5.69 1.30 -5.27
N ILE A 195 4.48 0.98 -4.79
CA ILE A 195 3.66 -0.10 -5.39
C ILE A 195 3.28 0.29 -6.82
N ILE A 196 2.76 1.50 -7.04
CA ILE A 196 2.39 2.00 -8.38
C ILE A 196 3.61 2.01 -9.31
N ALA A 197 4.76 2.48 -8.82
CA ALA A 197 6.02 2.50 -9.58
C ALA A 197 6.48 1.08 -9.96
N THR A 198 6.35 0.11 -9.05
CA THR A 198 6.67 -1.30 -9.31
C THR A 198 5.75 -1.91 -10.37
N LEU A 199 4.45 -1.60 -10.31
CA LEU A 199 3.46 -2.03 -11.32
C LEU A 199 3.71 -1.39 -12.70
N LEU A 200 4.30 -0.20 -12.75
CA LEU A 200 4.73 0.44 -14.01
C LEU A 200 5.83 -0.35 -14.73
N ILE A 201 6.71 -1.08 -14.02
CA ILE A 201 7.82 -1.83 -14.64
C ILE A 201 7.35 -2.80 -15.73
N PRO A 202 6.48 -3.81 -15.45
CA PRO A 202 6.00 -4.72 -16.49
C PRO A 202 5.20 -4.03 -17.60
N ILE A 203 4.56 -2.90 -17.33
CA ILE A 203 3.87 -2.07 -18.34
C ILE A 203 4.89 -1.39 -19.26
N ASN A 204 6.02 -0.89 -18.73
CA ASN A 204 7.06 -0.25 -19.55
C ASN A 204 7.74 -1.23 -20.50
N PHE A 205 7.97 -2.48 -20.07
CA PHE A 205 8.44 -3.53 -20.99
C PHE A 205 7.42 -3.76 -22.10
N LEU A 206 6.13 -3.87 -21.77
CA LEU A 206 5.05 -4.06 -22.75
C LEU A 206 4.93 -2.86 -23.71
N ALA A 207 4.99 -1.63 -23.21
CA ALA A 207 4.94 -0.40 -23.99
C ALA A 207 6.17 -0.25 -24.89
N ALA A 208 7.37 -0.55 -24.39
CA ALA A 208 8.58 -0.58 -25.20
C ALA A 208 8.50 -1.65 -26.30
N ILE A 209 7.93 -2.81 -26.01
CA ILE A 209 7.66 -3.87 -26.99
C ILE A 209 6.64 -3.43 -28.04
N ILE A 210 5.53 -2.79 -27.67
CA ILE A 210 4.51 -2.36 -28.64
C ILE A 210 4.99 -1.19 -29.50
N VAL A 211 5.60 -0.16 -28.90
CA VAL A 211 6.05 1.06 -29.62
C VAL A 211 7.32 0.81 -30.44
N THR A 212 8.24 -0.01 -29.93
CA THR A 212 9.55 -0.25 -30.57
C THR A 212 9.62 -1.59 -31.32
N GLY A 213 8.72 -2.52 -31.04
CA GLY A 213 8.71 -3.90 -31.58
C GLY A 213 8.83 -3.97 -33.09
N PRO A 214 7.89 -3.39 -33.87
CA PRO A 214 7.90 -3.48 -35.33
C PRO A 214 9.20 -2.99 -35.97
N LYS A 215 9.76 -1.87 -35.46
CA LYS A 215 11.06 -1.35 -35.89
C LYS A 215 12.21 -2.27 -35.44
N SER A 216 12.22 -2.71 -34.18
CA SER A 216 13.32 -3.49 -33.59
C SER A 216 13.41 -4.95 -34.05
N GLN A 217 12.30 -5.55 -34.50
CA GLN A 217 12.27 -6.89 -35.10
C GLN A 217 12.96 -6.93 -36.47
N GLN A 218 13.01 -5.81 -37.20
CA GLN A 218 13.75 -5.70 -38.47
C GLN A 218 15.27 -5.66 -38.28
N LEU A 219 15.77 -5.30 -37.09
CA LEU A 219 17.20 -5.40 -36.77
C LEU A 219 17.58 -6.84 -36.38
N PRO A 220 18.75 -7.34 -36.84
CA PRO A 220 19.31 -8.63 -36.43
C PRO A 220 19.36 -8.78 -34.89
N ALA A 221 19.10 -9.98 -34.39
CA ALA A 221 18.96 -10.25 -32.95
C ALA A 221 20.19 -9.83 -32.11
N PHE A 222 21.39 -9.89 -32.71
CA PHE A 222 22.66 -9.52 -32.07
C PHE A 222 23.14 -8.10 -32.38
N HIS A 223 22.30 -7.23 -32.97
CA HIS A 223 22.69 -5.86 -33.28
C HIS A 223 23.08 -5.11 -31.98
N PRO A 224 24.29 -4.50 -31.90
CA PRO A 224 24.85 -4.04 -30.63
C PRO A 224 23.99 -2.97 -29.95
N LEU A 225 23.35 -2.08 -30.72
CA LEU A 225 22.42 -1.07 -30.19
C LEU A 225 21.18 -1.68 -29.50
N TYR A 226 20.68 -2.82 -30.00
CA TYR A 226 19.54 -3.51 -29.38
C TYR A 226 19.97 -4.20 -28.07
N LEU A 227 21.12 -4.88 -28.08
CA LEU A 227 21.68 -5.51 -26.89
C LEU A 227 21.99 -4.46 -25.80
N ALA A 228 22.55 -3.31 -26.18
CA ALA A 228 22.78 -2.18 -25.26
C ALA A 228 21.48 -1.62 -24.70
N ALA A 229 20.46 -1.36 -25.53
CA ALA A 229 19.16 -0.86 -25.08
C ALA A 229 18.45 -1.84 -24.12
N VAL A 230 18.49 -3.14 -24.41
CA VAL A 230 17.94 -4.19 -23.52
C VAL A 230 18.73 -4.27 -22.22
N ALA A 231 20.06 -4.28 -22.27
CA ALA A 231 20.90 -4.34 -21.08
C ALA A 231 20.66 -3.13 -20.16
N ILE A 232 20.63 -1.91 -20.71
CA ILE A 232 20.32 -0.68 -19.97
C ILE A 232 18.93 -0.77 -19.33
N GLY A 233 17.90 -1.16 -20.09
CA GLY A 233 16.54 -1.29 -19.57
C GLY A 233 16.41 -2.33 -18.46
N VAL A 234 16.97 -3.53 -18.64
CA VAL A 234 16.93 -4.62 -17.65
C VAL A 234 17.72 -4.26 -16.39
N LEU A 235 18.89 -3.63 -16.52
CA LEU A 235 19.68 -3.18 -15.36
C LEU A 235 18.98 -2.04 -14.61
N ALA A 236 18.46 -1.03 -15.32
CA ALA A 236 17.78 0.11 -14.71
C ALA A 236 16.48 -0.31 -14.00
N PHE A 237 15.60 -1.05 -14.67
CA PHE A 237 14.38 -1.57 -14.03
C PHE A 237 14.70 -2.62 -12.96
N GLY A 238 15.75 -3.42 -13.14
CA GLY A 238 16.24 -4.36 -12.12
C GLY A 238 16.68 -3.67 -10.84
N ALA A 239 17.40 -2.55 -10.94
CA ALA A 239 17.78 -1.73 -9.79
C ALA A 239 16.56 -1.05 -9.14
N MET A 240 15.65 -0.49 -9.95
CA MET A 240 14.39 0.11 -9.46
C MET A 240 13.55 -0.90 -8.68
N ALA A 241 13.29 -2.08 -9.25
CA ALA A 241 12.56 -3.18 -8.62
C ALA A 241 13.24 -3.69 -7.35
N TYR A 242 14.58 -3.71 -7.31
CA TYR A 242 15.33 -4.13 -6.13
C TYR A 242 15.16 -3.13 -4.98
N PHE A 243 15.37 -1.83 -5.22
CA PHE A 243 15.18 -0.82 -4.18
C PHE A 243 13.71 -0.70 -3.75
N ALA A 244 12.76 -0.80 -4.67
CA ALA A 244 11.33 -0.87 -4.33
C ALA A 244 11.02 -2.11 -3.48
N GLY A 245 11.52 -3.29 -3.84
CA GLY A 245 11.36 -4.53 -3.08
C GLY A 245 11.89 -4.42 -1.65
N GLN A 246 13.07 -3.82 -1.45
CA GLN A 246 13.67 -3.58 -0.14
C GLN A 246 12.90 -2.54 0.70
N ALA A 247 12.24 -1.56 0.06
CA ALA A 247 11.40 -0.57 0.72
C ALA A 247 9.97 -1.07 1.04
N LEU A 248 9.45 -2.00 0.23
CA LEU A 248 8.11 -2.56 0.36
C LEU A 248 8.06 -3.76 1.32
N MET A 249 8.99 -4.71 1.23
CA MET A 249 8.97 -5.96 2.02
C MET A 249 9.98 -5.93 3.16
N ARG A 250 9.57 -6.28 4.38
CA ARG A 250 10.49 -6.26 5.55
C ARG A 250 11.48 -7.43 5.59
N LYS A 251 11.19 -8.53 4.89
CA LYS A 251 12.08 -9.67 4.59
C LYS A 251 11.63 -10.35 3.29
N GLY A 252 12.57 -10.87 2.49
CA GLY A 252 12.23 -11.64 1.27
C GLY A 252 11.92 -10.79 0.04
N SER A 253 12.38 -9.54 0.00
CA SER A 253 12.31 -8.60 -1.13
C SER A 253 12.73 -9.18 -2.49
N TRP A 254 13.64 -10.16 -2.50
CA TRP A 254 14.05 -10.90 -3.70
C TRP A 254 12.88 -11.57 -4.43
N ARG A 255 11.80 -11.94 -3.73
CA ARG A 255 10.62 -12.59 -4.34
C ARG A 255 9.89 -11.64 -5.28
N LEU A 256 9.64 -10.42 -4.82
CA LEU A 256 9.08 -9.35 -5.63
C LEU A 256 10.01 -9.04 -6.82
N TRP A 257 11.32 -8.98 -6.57
CA TRP A 257 12.30 -8.75 -7.64
C TRP A 257 12.28 -9.84 -8.73
N ILE A 258 12.36 -11.12 -8.37
CA ILE A 258 12.28 -12.24 -9.34
C ILE A 258 10.92 -12.25 -10.04
N GLY A 259 9.83 -12.09 -9.30
CA GLY A 259 8.48 -12.13 -9.86
C GLY A 259 8.17 -10.98 -10.83
N VAL A 260 8.74 -9.79 -10.62
CA VAL A 260 8.59 -8.63 -11.53
C VAL A 260 9.59 -8.67 -12.68
N MET A 261 10.88 -8.91 -12.40
CA MET A 261 11.91 -8.89 -13.44
C MET A 261 11.88 -10.13 -14.32
N GLY A 262 11.63 -11.32 -13.77
CA GLY A 262 11.55 -12.56 -14.55
C GLY A 262 10.32 -12.59 -15.47
N THR A 263 9.18 -12.06 -15.03
CA THR A 263 8.01 -11.88 -15.92
C THR A 263 8.27 -10.83 -17.00
N SER A 264 8.87 -9.68 -16.63
CA SER A 264 9.20 -8.59 -17.57
C SER A 264 10.24 -8.99 -18.62
N VAL A 265 11.30 -9.70 -18.24
CA VAL A 265 12.29 -10.27 -19.17
C VAL A 265 11.66 -11.38 -20.02
N GLY A 266 10.73 -12.15 -19.46
CA GLY A 266 9.90 -13.10 -20.21
C GLY A 266 9.14 -12.44 -21.38
N GLN A 267 8.68 -11.19 -21.23
CA GLN A 267 8.07 -10.43 -22.33
C GLN A 267 9.04 -10.18 -23.50
N LEU A 268 10.33 -9.95 -23.24
CA LEU A 268 11.33 -9.75 -24.30
C LEU A 268 11.57 -11.03 -25.09
N LEU A 269 11.58 -12.18 -24.42
CA LEU A 269 11.68 -13.50 -25.06
C LEU A 269 10.44 -13.77 -25.91
N ILE A 270 9.24 -13.55 -25.38
CA ILE A 270 7.98 -13.63 -26.14
C ILE A 270 8.01 -12.66 -27.34
N ASN A 271 8.55 -11.45 -27.19
CA ASN A 271 8.62 -10.50 -28.30
C ASN A 271 9.57 -10.96 -29.42
N ARG A 272 10.71 -11.56 -29.08
CA ARG A 272 11.70 -12.02 -30.06
C ARG A 272 11.43 -13.40 -30.66
N LEU A 273 10.72 -14.27 -29.95
CA LEU A 273 10.54 -15.68 -30.34
C LEU A 273 9.11 -16.03 -30.79
N ALA A 274 8.07 -15.30 -30.36
CA ALA A 274 6.73 -15.49 -30.92
C ALA A 274 6.58 -14.71 -32.23
N GLY A 275 6.41 -15.43 -33.33
CA GLY A 275 6.12 -14.91 -34.67
C GLY A 275 4.84 -15.50 -35.26
N GLN A 276 4.54 -15.14 -36.51
CA GLN A 276 3.48 -15.79 -37.27
C GLN A 276 3.84 -17.27 -37.49
N GLY A 277 2.87 -18.18 -37.31
CA GLY A 277 3.09 -19.63 -37.33
C GLY A 277 3.79 -20.24 -36.09
N THR A 278 3.87 -19.55 -34.95
CA THR A 278 4.41 -20.18 -33.72
C THR A 278 3.48 -21.32 -33.27
N THR A 279 4.00 -22.55 -33.14
CA THR A 279 3.19 -23.71 -32.71
C THR A 279 2.70 -23.58 -31.27
N ALA A 280 1.58 -24.23 -30.93
CA ALA A 280 1.02 -24.19 -29.57
C ALA A 280 2.03 -24.63 -28.50
N LEU A 281 2.80 -25.69 -28.75
CA LEU A 281 3.85 -26.15 -27.83
C LEU A 281 4.96 -25.10 -27.64
N ALA A 282 5.37 -24.40 -28.70
CA ALA A 282 6.33 -23.30 -28.59
C ALA A 282 5.72 -22.10 -27.82
N ALA A 283 4.45 -21.76 -28.03
CA ALA A 283 3.75 -20.73 -27.26
C ALA A 283 3.73 -21.07 -25.75
N SER A 284 3.39 -22.31 -25.37
CA SER A 284 3.40 -22.77 -23.98
C SER A 284 4.82 -22.74 -23.37
N LEU A 285 5.86 -23.13 -24.12
CA LEU A 285 7.25 -23.00 -23.69
C LEU A 285 7.67 -21.54 -23.47
N LEU A 286 7.24 -20.62 -24.32
CA LEU A 286 7.51 -19.18 -24.19
C LEU A 286 6.81 -18.57 -22.95
N VAL A 287 5.60 -19.03 -22.61
CA VAL A 287 4.90 -18.65 -21.35
C VAL A 287 5.55 -19.28 -20.11
N SER A 288 6.23 -20.43 -20.25
CA SER A 288 6.84 -21.10 -19.10
C SER A 288 7.87 -20.23 -18.35
N VAL A 289 8.61 -19.34 -19.05
CA VAL A 289 9.63 -18.48 -18.43
C VAL A 289 9.01 -17.44 -17.46
N PRO A 290 8.08 -16.55 -17.89
CA PRO A 290 7.43 -15.64 -16.95
C PRO A 290 6.60 -16.38 -15.90
N LEU A 291 5.98 -17.52 -16.24
CA LEU A 291 5.23 -18.34 -15.29
C LEU A 291 6.12 -18.92 -14.18
N VAL A 292 7.28 -19.50 -14.51
CA VAL A 292 8.23 -20.03 -13.52
C VAL A 292 8.75 -18.93 -12.60
N ALA A 293 9.02 -17.72 -13.12
CA ALA A 293 9.38 -16.57 -12.29
C ALA A 293 8.28 -16.18 -11.29
N TYR A 294 7.02 -16.14 -11.75
CA TYR A 294 5.85 -15.93 -10.89
C TYR A 294 5.71 -17.03 -9.83
N LEU A 295 5.85 -18.31 -10.21
CA LEU A 295 5.72 -19.45 -9.31
C LEU A 295 6.83 -19.47 -8.25
N ILE A 296 8.09 -19.20 -8.62
CA ILE A 296 9.21 -19.07 -7.66
C ILE A 296 8.92 -17.97 -6.62
N ALA A 297 8.44 -16.80 -7.08
CA ALA A 297 8.12 -15.68 -6.19
C ALA A 297 6.96 -16.01 -5.23
N THR A 298 5.88 -16.59 -5.74
CA THR A 298 4.65 -16.84 -4.98
C THR A 298 4.72 -18.09 -4.12
N ILE A 299 5.23 -19.22 -4.63
CA ILE A 299 5.42 -20.46 -3.85
C ILE A 299 6.38 -20.22 -2.68
N SER A 300 7.51 -19.52 -2.90
CA SER A 300 8.45 -19.26 -1.80
C SER A 300 7.92 -18.27 -0.76
N GLN A 301 6.95 -17.43 -1.11
CA GLN A 301 6.19 -16.61 -0.16
C GLN A 301 5.16 -17.45 0.60
N LEU A 302 4.38 -18.27 -0.12
CA LEU A 302 3.36 -19.15 0.43
C LEU A 302 3.96 -20.17 1.40
N GLN A 303 5.11 -20.76 1.09
CA GLN A 303 5.86 -21.65 2.00
C GLN A 303 6.24 -20.96 3.32
N VAL A 304 6.56 -19.66 3.31
CA VAL A 304 6.83 -18.91 4.56
C VAL A 304 5.55 -18.60 5.33
N ALA A 305 4.41 -18.43 4.64
CA ALA A 305 3.11 -18.29 5.28
C ALA A 305 2.62 -19.62 5.89
N THR A 306 2.76 -20.75 5.20
CA THR A 306 2.27 -22.07 5.66
C THR A 306 3.21 -22.76 6.67
N ARG A 307 4.52 -22.46 6.67
CA ARG A 307 5.43 -22.89 7.76
C ARG A 307 5.19 -22.16 9.08
N ARG A 308 4.34 -21.13 9.12
CA ARG A 308 3.96 -20.41 10.34
C ARG A 308 2.52 -20.77 10.75
N GLY A 309 2.35 -21.24 11.99
CA GLY A 309 1.05 -21.73 12.48
C GLY A 309 -0.05 -20.66 12.52
N ARG A 310 0.30 -19.39 12.75
CA ARG A 310 -0.60 -18.23 12.70
C ARG A 310 0.00 -17.14 11.82
N ILE A 311 -0.81 -16.50 10.97
CA ILE A 311 -0.39 -15.40 10.11
C ILE A 311 -0.72 -14.07 10.78
N GLY A 312 0.31 -13.29 11.11
CA GLY A 312 0.18 -11.91 11.60
C GLY A 312 0.08 -10.89 10.47
N MET A 313 -0.48 -9.70 10.77
CA MET A 313 -0.78 -8.64 9.81
C MET A 313 0.36 -8.38 8.79
N THR A 314 1.60 -8.17 9.24
CA THR A 314 2.74 -7.89 8.34
C THR A 314 2.97 -9.01 7.32
N LEU A 315 2.87 -10.28 7.73
CA LEU A 315 3.09 -11.42 6.84
C LEU A 315 1.93 -11.61 5.85
N ALA A 316 0.71 -11.27 6.25
CA ALA A 316 -0.43 -11.19 5.33
C ALA A 316 -0.21 -10.05 4.31
N THR A 317 0.16 -8.85 4.76
CA THR A 317 0.45 -7.71 3.87
C THR A 317 1.58 -8.04 2.89
N ASP A 318 2.71 -8.59 3.35
CA ASP A 318 3.82 -9.01 2.50
C ASP A 318 3.38 -10.07 1.47
N THR A 319 2.49 -11.01 1.86
CA THR A 319 1.97 -12.07 0.96
C THR A 319 1.01 -11.53 -0.09
N LEU A 320 0.08 -10.65 0.31
CA LEU A 320 -0.85 -9.98 -0.61
C LEU A 320 -0.11 -9.05 -1.58
N LEU A 321 0.94 -8.37 -1.12
CA LEU A 321 1.76 -7.48 -1.93
C LEU A 321 2.57 -8.24 -2.97
N VAL A 322 3.20 -9.37 -2.60
CA VAL A 322 3.85 -10.26 -3.58
C VAL A 322 2.81 -10.78 -4.57
N LEU A 323 1.75 -11.45 -4.09
CA LEU A 323 0.77 -12.10 -4.97
C LEU A 323 0.15 -11.10 -5.96
N GLY A 324 -0.26 -9.92 -5.50
CA GLY A 324 -0.88 -8.89 -6.35
C GLY A 324 0.09 -8.35 -7.41
N ILE A 325 1.30 -7.95 -7.00
CA ILE A 325 2.29 -7.37 -7.92
C ILE A 325 2.77 -8.42 -8.93
N THR A 326 3.03 -9.66 -8.52
CA THR A 326 3.50 -10.70 -9.45
C THR A 326 2.38 -11.23 -10.35
N SER A 327 1.12 -11.30 -9.88
CA SER A 327 -0.02 -11.63 -10.75
C SER A 327 -0.22 -10.57 -11.83
N PHE A 328 -0.13 -9.29 -11.48
CA PHE A 328 -0.18 -8.20 -12.44
C PHE A 328 0.99 -8.26 -13.44
N ALA A 329 2.21 -8.52 -12.96
CA ALA A 329 3.38 -8.66 -13.82
C ALA A 329 3.35 -9.92 -14.72
N LEU A 330 2.63 -10.97 -14.33
CA LEU A 330 2.35 -12.15 -15.18
C LEU A 330 1.25 -11.89 -16.21
N ALA A 331 0.29 -11.01 -15.93
CA ALA A 331 -0.77 -10.67 -16.87
C ALA A 331 -0.25 -9.98 -18.14
N THR A 332 0.85 -9.21 -18.06
CA THR A 332 1.41 -8.51 -19.23
C THR A 332 2.07 -9.41 -20.29
N PRO A 333 2.91 -10.43 -19.99
CA PRO A 333 3.36 -11.40 -20.99
C PRO A 333 2.23 -12.28 -21.54
N ILE A 334 1.19 -12.58 -20.74
CA ILE A 334 -0.01 -13.28 -21.22
C ILE A 334 -0.73 -12.40 -22.26
N GLY A 335 -1.02 -11.14 -21.93
CA GLY A 335 -1.64 -10.18 -22.85
C GLY A 335 -0.81 -9.95 -24.13
N LEU A 336 0.52 -9.92 -24.01
CA LEU A 336 1.43 -9.83 -25.16
C LEU A 336 1.30 -11.04 -26.09
N LEU A 337 1.21 -12.27 -25.56
CA LEU A 337 1.03 -13.46 -26.39
C LEU A 337 -0.35 -13.46 -27.06
N LEU A 338 -1.42 -13.16 -26.33
CA LEU A 338 -2.76 -13.01 -26.91
C LEU A 338 -2.78 -11.96 -28.03
N SER A 339 -2.07 -10.84 -27.89
CA SER A 339 -1.97 -9.81 -28.93
C SER A 339 -1.16 -10.22 -30.18
N LYS A 340 -0.41 -11.34 -30.09
CA LYS A 340 0.34 -11.93 -31.21
C LYS A 340 -0.34 -13.16 -31.81
N ALA A 341 -1.44 -13.63 -31.25
CA ALA A 341 -2.11 -14.84 -31.69
C ALA A 341 -2.95 -14.61 -32.96
N GLU A 342 -2.77 -15.47 -33.96
CA GLU A 342 -3.60 -15.46 -35.19
C GLU A 342 -5.05 -15.86 -34.92
N SER A 343 -5.30 -16.69 -33.90
CA SER A 343 -6.65 -16.99 -33.41
C SER A 343 -6.69 -17.03 -31.89
N LEU A 344 -7.56 -16.18 -31.31
CA LEU A 344 -7.70 -16.05 -29.85
C LEU A 344 -8.18 -17.36 -29.19
N HIS A 345 -9.03 -18.14 -29.87
CA HIS A 345 -9.52 -19.42 -29.35
C HIS A 345 -8.40 -20.45 -29.15
N MET A 346 -7.54 -20.67 -30.16
CA MET A 346 -6.42 -21.61 -30.04
C MET A 346 -5.36 -21.12 -29.03
N ALA A 347 -5.14 -19.80 -28.96
CA ALA A 347 -4.29 -19.23 -27.91
C ALA A 347 -4.85 -19.51 -26.52
N LEU A 348 -6.13 -19.18 -26.26
CA LEU A 348 -6.77 -19.41 -24.97
C LEU A 348 -6.79 -20.90 -24.57
N ALA A 349 -7.00 -21.81 -25.53
CA ALA A 349 -6.91 -23.25 -25.31
C ALA A 349 -5.49 -23.67 -24.90
N SER A 350 -4.46 -23.34 -25.68
CA SER A 350 -3.05 -23.64 -25.34
C SER A 350 -2.54 -22.94 -24.06
N LEU A 351 -3.22 -21.86 -23.63
CA LEU A 351 -2.97 -21.16 -22.38
C LEU A 351 -3.74 -21.72 -21.17
N SER A 352 -4.71 -22.64 -21.36
CA SER A 352 -5.48 -23.23 -20.26
C SER A 352 -4.58 -23.95 -19.22
N THR A 353 -3.71 -24.86 -19.68
CA THR A 353 -2.75 -25.58 -18.85
C THR A 353 -1.80 -24.65 -18.07
N PRO A 354 -1.12 -23.66 -18.67
CA PRO A 354 -0.31 -22.72 -17.89
C PRO A 354 -1.11 -21.73 -17.02
N LEU A 355 -2.41 -21.49 -17.25
CA LEU A 355 -3.25 -20.67 -16.36
C LEU A 355 -3.78 -21.42 -15.13
N SER A 356 -3.83 -22.76 -15.15
CA SER A 356 -4.25 -23.53 -13.95
C SER A 356 -3.29 -23.30 -12.77
N LEU A 357 -1.98 -23.21 -13.03
CA LEU A 357 -0.94 -23.06 -12.00
C LEU A 357 -1.06 -21.73 -11.22
N PRO A 358 -1.21 -20.54 -11.85
CA PRO A 358 -1.54 -19.31 -11.13
C PRO A 358 -2.85 -19.39 -10.34
N ALA A 359 -3.89 -20.01 -10.91
CA ALA A 359 -5.19 -20.15 -10.26
C ALA A 359 -5.10 -20.99 -8.96
N VAL A 360 -4.41 -22.14 -9.01
CA VAL A 360 -4.10 -22.98 -7.84
C VAL A 360 -3.33 -22.21 -6.78
N ILE A 361 -2.34 -21.39 -7.16
CA ILE A 361 -1.55 -20.60 -6.20
C ILE A 361 -2.37 -19.47 -5.56
N ILE A 362 -3.24 -18.80 -6.32
CA ILE A 362 -4.18 -17.78 -5.80
C ILE A 362 -5.15 -18.44 -4.81
N LEU A 363 -5.73 -19.58 -5.19
CA LEU A 363 -6.63 -20.40 -4.36
C LEU A 363 -5.95 -20.84 -3.05
N ALA A 364 -4.78 -21.46 -3.14
CA ALA A 364 -4.02 -21.94 -1.98
C ALA A 364 -3.58 -20.79 -1.05
N THR A 365 -3.25 -19.61 -1.60
CA THR A 365 -2.93 -18.43 -0.79
C THR A 365 -4.16 -17.86 -0.09
N GLY A 366 -5.31 -17.83 -0.76
CA GLY A 366 -6.59 -17.43 -0.16
C GLY A 366 -7.01 -18.36 0.99
N LEU A 367 -6.95 -19.68 0.77
CA LEU A 367 -7.20 -20.71 1.78
C LEU A 367 -6.26 -20.58 2.99
N ALA A 368 -4.94 -20.46 2.76
CA ALA A 368 -3.96 -20.30 3.82
C ALA A 368 -4.20 -19.03 4.66
N LEU A 369 -4.58 -17.92 4.01
CA LEU A 369 -4.92 -16.67 4.68
C LEU A 369 -6.24 -16.76 5.46
N HIS A 370 -7.27 -17.39 4.90
CA HIS A 370 -8.55 -17.59 5.58
C HIS A 370 -8.44 -18.44 6.85
N GLN A 371 -7.70 -19.56 6.76
CA GLN A 371 -7.59 -20.55 7.85
C GLN A 371 -6.67 -20.08 9.00
N ARG A 372 -5.60 -19.33 8.70
CA ARG A 372 -4.51 -19.06 9.67
C ARG A 372 -4.53 -17.66 10.29
N VAL A 373 -5.52 -16.84 9.94
CA VAL A 373 -5.78 -15.53 10.55
C VAL A 373 -6.85 -15.69 11.63
N SER A 374 -6.42 -15.93 12.87
CA SER A 374 -7.30 -16.38 13.96
C SER A 374 -7.79 -15.29 14.93
N SER A 375 -7.39 -14.03 14.77
CA SER A 375 -7.76 -12.94 15.69
C SER A 375 -8.89 -12.07 15.13
N SER A 376 -9.84 -11.68 16.00
CA SER A 376 -11.02 -10.88 15.62
C SER A 376 -10.67 -9.54 14.97
N ARG A 377 -9.59 -8.89 15.42
CA ARG A 377 -9.04 -7.65 14.83
C ARG A 377 -8.54 -7.80 13.38
N LEU A 378 -8.48 -9.02 12.84
CA LEU A 378 -8.06 -9.32 11.47
C LEU A 378 -9.19 -9.96 10.63
N SER A 379 -10.46 -9.74 10.99
CA SER A 379 -11.64 -10.19 10.21
C SER A 379 -11.56 -9.79 8.72
N ALA A 380 -11.14 -8.56 8.43
CA ALA A 380 -10.94 -8.06 7.06
C ALA A 380 -9.88 -8.83 6.25
N LEU A 381 -8.90 -9.47 6.90
CA LEU A 381 -7.93 -10.34 6.22
C LEU A 381 -8.53 -11.71 5.91
N ARG A 382 -9.46 -12.21 6.75
CA ARG A 382 -10.19 -13.45 6.47
C ARG A 382 -11.15 -13.30 5.28
N THR A 383 -11.77 -12.12 5.12
CA THR A 383 -12.63 -11.81 3.96
C THR A 383 -11.83 -11.63 2.67
N VAL A 384 -10.64 -11.02 2.73
CA VAL A 384 -9.68 -11.03 1.61
C VAL A 384 -9.23 -12.46 1.28
N GLY A 385 -8.98 -13.30 2.30
CA GLY A 385 -8.68 -14.73 2.13
C GLY A 385 -9.79 -15.50 1.40
N THR A 386 -11.06 -15.31 1.79
CA THR A 386 -12.20 -15.90 1.07
C THR A 386 -12.34 -15.36 -0.35
N ALA A 387 -12.13 -14.06 -0.57
CA ALA A 387 -12.23 -13.47 -1.90
C ALA A 387 -11.15 -14.05 -2.84
N LEU A 388 -9.91 -14.18 -2.37
CA LEU A 388 -8.84 -14.82 -3.13
C LEU A 388 -9.11 -16.30 -3.39
N ALA A 389 -9.65 -17.04 -2.43
CA ALA A 389 -10.02 -18.45 -2.63
C ALA A 389 -11.12 -18.60 -3.70
N LEU A 390 -12.16 -17.77 -3.64
CA LEU A 390 -13.23 -17.75 -4.65
C LEU A 390 -12.70 -17.35 -6.03
N THR A 391 -11.88 -16.30 -6.13
CA THR A 391 -11.25 -15.88 -7.40
C THR A 391 -10.36 -16.99 -7.97
N GLY A 392 -9.56 -17.66 -7.14
CA GLY A 392 -8.74 -18.81 -7.58
C GLY A 392 -9.58 -19.98 -8.10
N GLY A 393 -10.67 -20.33 -7.42
CA GLY A 393 -11.62 -21.35 -7.88
C GLY A 393 -12.32 -20.99 -9.19
N VAL A 394 -12.78 -19.74 -9.34
CA VAL A 394 -13.38 -19.24 -10.59
C VAL A 394 -12.36 -19.24 -11.73
N LEU A 395 -11.09 -18.90 -11.46
CA LEU A 395 -10.01 -18.99 -12.47
C LEU A 395 -9.72 -20.43 -12.89
N MET A 396 -9.75 -21.41 -11.98
CA MET A 396 -9.62 -22.82 -12.35
C MET A 396 -10.80 -23.31 -13.21
N LEU A 397 -12.04 -22.99 -12.82
CA LEU A 397 -13.22 -23.30 -13.64
C LEU A 397 -13.15 -22.63 -15.03
N THR A 398 -12.64 -21.40 -15.10
CA THR A 398 -12.41 -20.70 -16.36
C THR A 398 -11.36 -21.42 -17.21
N ALA A 399 -10.25 -21.90 -16.61
CA ALA A 399 -9.23 -22.67 -17.33
C ALA A 399 -9.81 -23.99 -17.92
N VAL A 400 -10.66 -24.70 -17.17
CA VAL A 400 -11.36 -25.91 -17.69
C VAL A 400 -12.29 -25.55 -18.86
N VAL A 401 -13.04 -24.46 -18.77
CA VAL A 401 -13.92 -23.99 -19.87
C VAL A 401 -13.12 -23.56 -21.09
N LEU A 402 -11.93 -22.98 -20.93
CA LEU A 402 -11.05 -22.59 -22.04
C LEU A 402 -10.27 -23.78 -22.65
N ALA A 403 -10.08 -24.88 -21.91
CA ALA A 403 -9.51 -26.12 -22.44
C ALA A 403 -10.50 -26.89 -23.34
N TRP A 404 -11.81 -26.67 -23.16
CA TRP A 404 -12.84 -27.24 -24.03
C TRP A 404 -12.77 -26.60 -25.43
N PRO A 405 -12.76 -27.37 -26.53
CA PRO A 405 -13.17 -28.77 -26.63
C PRO A 405 -12.05 -29.82 -26.66
N GLU A 406 -10.77 -29.47 -26.44
CA GLU A 406 -9.66 -30.43 -26.65
C GLU A 406 -9.47 -31.41 -25.47
N PRO A 407 -9.73 -32.72 -25.65
CA PRO A 407 -9.70 -33.68 -24.54
C PRO A 407 -8.33 -33.82 -23.82
N PRO A 408 -7.18 -33.77 -24.50
CA PRO A 408 -5.87 -33.82 -23.82
C PRO A 408 -5.61 -32.64 -22.88
N LEU A 409 -6.18 -31.46 -23.18
CA LEU A 409 -6.00 -30.28 -22.34
C LEU A 409 -6.86 -30.37 -21.07
N LEU A 410 -8.08 -30.91 -21.17
CA LEU A 410 -8.94 -31.16 -20.00
C LEU A 410 -8.24 -32.07 -18.96
N ILE A 411 -7.53 -33.11 -19.42
CA ILE A 411 -6.79 -34.07 -18.55
C ILE A 411 -5.54 -33.43 -17.89
N THR A 412 -5.04 -32.29 -18.40
CA THR A 412 -3.88 -31.58 -17.82
C THR A 412 -4.26 -30.31 -17.04
N VAL A 413 -5.54 -29.95 -17.01
CA VAL A 413 -6.07 -28.79 -16.28
C VAL A 413 -6.86 -29.18 -15.02
N GLY A 414 -7.48 -30.37 -15.01
CA GLY A 414 -8.18 -30.97 -13.86
C GLY A 414 -7.25 -31.70 -12.89
#